data_AF-A0A7S2YPV3-F1
#
_entry.id   AF-A0A7S2YPV3-F1
#
_cell.length_a   1.000
_cell.length_b   1.000
_cell.length_c   1.000
_cell.angle_alpha   90.00
_cell.angle_beta   90.00
_cell.angle_gamma   90.00
#
_symmetry.space_group_name_H-M   'P 1'
#
loop_
_entity.id
_entity.type
_entity.pdbx_description
1 polymer ?
#
loop_
_entity_poly.entity_id
_entity_poly.type
_entity_poly.pdbx_seq_one_letter_code
_entity_poly.pdbx_strand_id
1 'polypeptide(L)'
;MFERYRTNMLLHINSFEPIVGGDLVQSAISGSVGTNLDVMLPKSKMFFNAGWVLDLSQSEKKAKQKLGLFGGLGFLDSKKAFYGIVMSGQLEFLLPYERDSNRSAHLGGKAYPKVGDAAAIWYRSVVVCEVNEKLDVDSCDMGRDLGFEIGGVNATESATVINAAGTLYLGRKLCVHIPVPVDSVLTTPALIKERSNATLSKTVVFPNKDEEWENQIGLQVGIRVRNPKIVQRTQACSVSHIVWQQQTD
;
A
#
# COMPACT_ATOMS: atom_id res chain seq x y z
N MET A 1 -22.57 -2.81 -16.80
CA MET A 1 -21.62 -3.45 -15.86
C MET A 1 -20.83 -2.31 -15.22
N PHE A 2 -21.01 -2.06 -13.92
CA PHE A 2 -20.35 -0.94 -13.24
C PHE A 2 -19.05 -1.45 -12.62
N GLU A 3 -17.91 -0.88 -13.03
CA GLU A 3 -16.63 -1.20 -12.41
C GLU A 3 -16.52 -0.57 -11.01
N ARG A 4 -15.95 -1.30 -10.04
CA ARG A 4 -15.75 -0.79 -8.69
C ARG A 4 -14.29 -0.68 -8.33
N TYR A 5 -13.89 0.54 -8.00
CA TYR A 5 -12.58 0.85 -7.44
C TYR A 5 -12.71 1.08 -5.94
N ARG A 6 -11.72 0.57 -5.20
CA ARG A 6 -11.56 0.71 -3.75
C ARG A 6 -10.19 1.28 -3.46
N THR A 7 -10.05 2.07 -2.40
CA THR A 7 -8.77 2.62 -1.96
C THR A 7 -8.63 2.52 -0.46
N ASN A 8 -7.42 2.25 0.02
CA ASN A 8 -7.04 2.61 1.38
C ASN A 8 -6.84 4.13 1.41
N MET A 9 -7.45 4.84 2.36
CA MET A 9 -7.38 6.31 2.46
C MET A 9 -6.36 6.75 3.50
N LEU A 10 -5.53 7.72 3.13
CA LEU A 10 -4.83 8.61 4.06
C LEU A 10 -5.28 10.03 3.72
N LEU A 11 -6.38 10.47 4.35
CA LEU A 11 -6.96 11.83 4.31
C LEU A 11 -6.56 12.70 3.09
N HIS A 12 -7.22 12.50 1.93
CA HIS A 12 -7.32 13.53 0.89
C HIS A 12 -8.56 13.38 -0.02
N ILE A 13 -9.13 14.51 -0.44
CA ILE A 13 -10.27 14.61 -1.35
C ILE A 13 -9.73 14.61 -2.79
N ASN A 14 -9.97 13.53 -3.53
CA ASN A 14 -9.76 13.47 -4.98
C ASN A 14 -11.13 13.39 -5.67
N SER A 15 -11.23 13.91 -6.90
CA SER A 15 -12.49 14.07 -7.67
C SER A 15 -13.14 12.77 -8.19
N PHE A 16 -12.66 11.63 -7.74
CA PHE A 16 -13.34 10.34 -7.81
C PHE A 16 -13.42 9.86 -6.37
N GLU A 17 -14.63 9.59 -5.87
CA GLU A 17 -14.84 8.99 -4.55
C GLU A 17 -14.90 7.45 -4.73
N PRO A 18 -13.77 6.72 -4.75
CA PRO A 18 -13.82 5.28 -4.56
C PRO A 18 -14.50 5.01 -3.21
N ILE A 19 -15.19 3.89 -3.09
CA ILE A 19 -15.72 3.50 -1.78
C ILE A 19 -14.51 3.29 -0.87
N VAL A 20 -14.47 4.11 0.18
CA VAL A 20 -13.34 4.24 1.07
C VAL A 20 -13.47 3.23 2.20
N GLY A 21 -12.60 2.24 2.21
CA GLY A 21 -12.47 1.28 3.31
C GLY A 21 -11.07 1.32 3.88
N GLY A 22 -10.92 1.83 5.10
CA GLY A 22 -9.71 1.68 5.93
C GLY A 22 -8.55 2.66 5.68
N ASP A 23 -7.64 2.69 6.66
CA ASP A 23 -6.34 3.38 6.63
C ASP A 23 -5.28 2.47 5.97
N LEU A 24 -4.36 3.02 5.18
CA LEU A 24 -3.22 2.27 4.61
C LEU A 24 -2.45 1.48 5.69
N VAL A 25 -2.33 2.05 6.89
CA VAL A 25 -1.67 1.40 8.04
C VAL A 25 -2.44 0.15 8.49
N GLN A 26 -3.77 0.16 8.38
CA GLN A 26 -4.59 -0.99 8.74
C GLN A 26 -4.43 -2.13 7.72
N SER A 27 -4.19 -1.82 6.46
CA SER A 27 -4.01 -2.85 5.43
C SER A 27 -2.61 -3.47 5.42
N ALA A 28 -1.61 -2.80 6.00
CA ALA A 28 -0.28 -3.37 6.18
C ALA A 28 -0.28 -4.53 7.19
N ILE A 29 0.31 -5.67 6.82
CA ILE A 29 0.38 -6.90 7.63
C ILE A 29 1.80 -7.22 8.07
N SER A 30 2.82 -6.87 7.29
CA SER A 30 4.21 -7.18 7.60
C SER A 30 5.18 -6.22 6.92
N GLY A 31 6.45 -6.27 7.28
CA GLY A 31 7.51 -5.54 6.60
C GLY A 31 7.65 -4.06 6.96
N SER A 32 6.76 -3.51 7.79
CA SER A 32 6.85 -2.14 8.29
C SER A 32 7.50 -2.06 9.67
N VAL A 33 8.15 -0.94 10.01
CA VAL A 33 8.70 -0.68 11.35
C VAL A 33 8.37 0.73 11.83
N GLY A 34 8.30 0.89 13.15
CA GLY A 34 8.16 2.21 13.77
C GLY A 34 6.83 2.90 13.47
N THR A 35 5.77 2.14 13.18
CA THR A 35 4.41 2.66 12.91
C THR A 35 3.85 3.48 14.07
N ASN A 36 4.23 3.16 15.31
CA ASN A 36 3.85 3.88 16.53
C ASN A 36 4.72 5.11 16.82
N LEU A 37 5.79 5.33 16.06
CA LEU A 37 6.69 6.45 16.28
C LEU A 37 6.17 7.69 15.59
N ASP A 38 6.26 8.84 16.26
CA ASP A 38 5.86 10.12 15.68
C ASP A 38 6.51 10.37 14.31
N VAL A 39 5.66 10.54 13.29
CA VAL A 39 6.05 10.81 11.90
C VAL A 39 6.72 12.17 11.73
N MET A 40 6.64 13.07 12.72
CA MET A 40 7.35 14.35 12.69
C MET A 40 8.83 14.20 13.06
N LEU A 41 9.19 13.15 13.79
CA LEU A 41 10.57 12.94 14.24
C LEU A 41 11.47 12.39 13.10
N PRO A 42 12.75 12.76 13.06
CA PRO A 42 13.69 12.21 12.09
C PRO A 42 13.90 10.72 12.35
N LYS A 43 13.72 9.90 11.32
CA LYS A 43 13.99 8.46 11.34
C LYS A 43 15.42 8.20 10.87
N SER A 44 16.20 7.47 11.66
CA SER A 44 17.58 7.09 11.33
C SER A 44 17.61 5.96 10.29
N LYS A 45 18.77 5.75 9.64
CA LYS A 45 18.98 4.65 8.68
C LYS A 45 18.69 3.27 9.27
N MET A 46 18.85 3.10 10.58
CA MET A 46 18.56 1.86 11.29
C MET A 46 17.12 1.39 11.09
N PHE A 47 16.15 2.31 11.07
CA PHE A 47 14.74 1.95 10.83
C PHE A 47 14.55 1.42 9.41
N PHE A 48 15.09 2.11 8.41
CA PHE A 48 14.99 1.69 7.01
C PHE A 48 15.69 0.34 6.73
N ASN A 49 16.76 0.03 7.46
CA ASN A 49 17.41 -1.28 7.39
C ASN A 49 16.63 -2.39 8.11
N ALA A 50 15.66 -2.03 8.95
CA ALA A 50 14.83 -2.97 9.69
C ALA A 50 13.50 -3.26 8.99
N GLY A 51 12.99 -2.32 8.20
CA GLY A 51 11.77 -2.47 7.42
C GLY A 51 11.39 -1.18 6.72
N TRP A 52 10.21 -1.17 6.10
CA TRP A 52 9.58 0.01 5.55
C TRP A 52 9.10 0.93 6.67
N VAL A 53 9.33 2.23 6.53
CA VAL A 53 9.06 3.19 7.61
C VAL A 53 7.86 4.04 7.24
N LEU A 54 6.83 4.06 8.09
CA LEU A 54 5.74 5.02 7.96
C LEU A 54 6.25 6.42 8.34
N ASP A 55 6.26 7.34 7.39
CA ASP A 55 6.81 8.67 7.60
C ASP A 55 6.07 9.75 6.77
N LEU A 56 6.42 11.00 7.03
CA LEU A 56 6.13 12.15 6.16
C LEU A 56 7.41 12.55 5.41
N SER A 57 7.25 13.23 4.28
CA SER A 57 8.40 13.78 3.59
C SER A 57 8.99 15.00 4.26
N GLN A 58 10.19 15.34 3.83
CA GLN A 58 10.92 16.47 4.38
C GLN A 58 10.23 17.80 4.09
N SER A 59 9.68 17.98 2.89
CA SER A 59 8.89 19.17 2.53
C SER A 59 7.67 19.29 3.43
N GLU A 60 6.98 18.18 3.65
CA GLU A 60 5.77 18.09 4.44
C GLU A 60 6.02 18.36 5.93
N LYS A 61 7.05 17.73 6.51
CA LYS A 61 7.49 18.00 7.89
C LYS A 61 7.85 19.47 8.07
N LYS A 62 8.60 20.06 7.13
CA LYS A 62 8.96 21.49 7.17
C LYS A 62 7.74 22.40 7.08
N ALA A 63 6.78 22.08 6.20
CA ALA A 63 5.54 22.83 6.07
C ALA A 63 4.73 22.78 7.38
N LYS A 64 4.53 21.58 7.94
CA LYS A 64 3.86 21.39 9.23
C LYS A 64 4.55 22.11 10.38
N GLN A 65 5.87 22.02 10.50
CA GLN A 65 6.61 22.73 11.55
C GLN A 65 6.43 24.25 11.45
N LYS A 66 6.47 24.80 10.23
CA LYS A 66 6.24 26.23 10.01
C LYS A 66 4.81 26.64 10.32
N LEU A 67 3.82 25.85 9.92
CA LEU A 67 2.41 26.13 10.15
C LEU A 67 1.98 25.89 11.59
N GLY A 68 2.66 25.01 12.31
CA GLY A 68 2.49 24.81 13.75
C GLY A 68 2.68 26.11 14.54
N LEU A 69 3.56 27.00 14.08
CA LEU A 69 3.75 28.34 14.68
C LEU A 69 2.51 29.23 14.58
N PHE A 70 1.60 28.93 13.65
CA PHE A 70 0.38 29.70 13.38
C PHE A 70 -0.89 28.95 13.80
N GLY A 71 -0.77 27.96 14.71
CA GLY A 71 -1.93 27.15 15.14
C GLY A 71 -2.44 26.19 14.07
N GLY A 72 -1.60 25.83 13.09
CA GLY A 72 -1.89 24.79 12.09
C GLY A 72 -2.74 25.23 10.89
N LEU A 73 -3.35 26.43 10.90
CA LEU A 73 -4.12 27.08 9.82
C LEU A 73 -4.83 26.14 8.82
N GLY A 74 -5.44 25.05 9.28
CA GLY A 74 -6.17 24.12 8.42
C GLY A 74 -5.31 23.34 7.42
N PHE A 75 -4.01 23.14 7.70
CA PHE A 75 -3.16 22.30 6.86
C PHE A 75 -3.59 20.83 6.96
N LEU A 76 -4.49 20.43 6.05
CA LEU A 76 -5.08 19.11 5.98
C LEU A 76 -4.24 18.10 5.18
N ASP A 77 -3.29 18.58 4.37
CA ASP A 77 -2.60 17.77 3.37
C ASP A 77 -1.34 17.08 3.93
N SER A 78 -1.52 16.10 4.81
CA SER A 78 -0.38 15.30 5.27
C SER A 78 -0.48 13.87 4.79
N LYS A 79 0.18 13.61 3.67
CA LYS A 79 0.26 12.28 3.06
C LYS A 79 1.35 11.48 3.76
N LYS A 80 0.96 10.71 4.76
CA LYS A 80 1.82 9.65 5.29
C LYS A 80 2.07 8.63 4.17
N ALA A 81 3.22 8.00 4.19
CA ALA A 81 3.51 6.88 3.29
C ALA A 81 4.52 5.94 3.92
N PHE A 82 4.55 4.72 3.40
CA PHE A 82 5.63 3.80 3.70
C PHE A 82 6.82 4.10 2.80
N TYR A 83 7.97 4.37 3.40
CA TYR A 83 9.22 4.62 2.69
C TYR A 83 10.15 3.43 2.85
N GLY A 84 10.70 2.94 1.74
CA GLY A 84 11.55 1.77 1.68
C GLY A 84 12.85 2.01 0.92
N ILE A 85 13.91 1.34 1.36
CA ILE A 85 15.18 1.19 0.63
C ILE A 85 15.39 -0.29 0.32
N VAL A 86 16.43 -0.64 -0.44
CA VAL A 86 16.72 -2.04 -0.80
C VAL A 86 16.83 -2.97 0.42
N MET A 87 17.32 -2.45 1.55
CA MET A 87 17.45 -3.21 2.80
C MET A 87 16.15 -3.32 3.61
N SER A 88 15.09 -2.61 3.24
CA SER A 88 13.81 -2.63 3.97
C SER A 88 13.03 -3.95 3.81
N GLY A 89 13.46 -4.82 2.90
CA GLY A 89 12.75 -6.07 2.63
C GLY A 89 11.42 -5.85 1.93
N GLN A 90 10.50 -6.79 2.12
CA GLN A 90 9.17 -6.77 1.51
C GLN A 90 8.15 -6.18 2.47
N LEU A 91 7.39 -5.19 2.01
CA LEU A 91 6.20 -4.65 2.64
C LEU A 91 4.99 -5.45 2.15
N GLU A 92 4.15 -5.92 3.07
CA GLU A 92 3.00 -6.75 2.73
C GLU A 92 1.70 -6.10 3.17
N PHE A 93 0.73 -6.09 2.26
CA PHE A 93 -0.63 -5.63 2.49
C PHE A 93 -1.64 -6.76 2.28
N LEU A 94 -2.77 -6.71 2.99
CA LEU A 94 -4.00 -7.41 2.62
C LEU A 94 -4.98 -6.41 2.03
N LEU A 95 -5.51 -6.71 0.86
CA LEU A 95 -6.63 -5.97 0.29
C LEU A 95 -7.90 -6.78 0.52
N PRO A 96 -8.75 -6.39 1.49
CA PRO A 96 -9.91 -7.19 1.86
C PRO A 96 -10.94 -7.26 0.74
N TYR A 97 -11.70 -8.36 0.69
CA TYR A 97 -12.85 -8.45 -0.18
C TYR A 97 -14.08 -7.87 0.52
N GLU A 98 -14.39 -6.60 0.25
CA GLU A 98 -15.59 -5.97 0.77
C GLU A 98 -16.86 -6.39 0.01
N ARG A 99 -17.86 -6.89 0.76
CA ARG A 99 -19.18 -7.14 0.22
C ARG A 99 -20.03 -5.87 0.24
N ASP A 100 -20.82 -5.69 -0.81
CA ASP A 100 -21.84 -4.63 -0.83
C ASP A 100 -22.98 -5.01 0.12
N SER A 101 -22.96 -4.48 1.34
CA SER A 101 -23.99 -4.73 2.36
C SER A 101 -25.40 -4.47 1.83
N ASN A 102 -25.57 -3.45 0.97
CA ASN A 102 -26.87 -3.06 0.41
C ASN A 102 -27.42 -3.98 -0.69
N ARG A 103 -26.61 -4.79 -1.38
CA ARG A 103 -27.09 -5.71 -2.44
C ARG A 103 -27.29 -7.15 -1.97
N SER A 104 -26.90 -7.44 -0.74
CA SER A 104 -26.79 -8.81 -0.24
C SER A 104 -28.11 -9.42 0.21
N ALA A 105 -29.13 -8.59 0.44
CA ALA A 105 -30.45 -9.05 0.86
C ALA A 105 -31.30 -9.68 -0.28
N HIS A 106 -30.95 -9.46 -1.54
CA HIS A 106 -31.80 -9.85 -2.68
C HIS A 106 -31.21 -10.91 -3.63
N LEU A 107 -29.95 -11.32 -3.44
CA LEU A 107 -29.31 -12.34 -4.26
C LEU A 107 -28.96 -13.55 -3.39
N GLY A 108 -29.86 -14.54 -3.41
CA GLY A 108 -29.72 -15.80 -2.68
C GLY A 108 -28.38 -16.47 -2.97
N GLY A 109 -27.59 -16.69 -1.92
CA GLY A 109 -26.55 -17.71 -1.90
C GLY A 109 -25.29 -17.49 -2.76
N LYS A 110 -24.93 -16.25 -3.14
CA LYS A 110 -23.61 -16.05 -3.78
C LYS A 110 -22.48 -16.53 -2.87
N ALA A 111 -21.57 -17.33 -3.42
CA ALA A 111 -20.40 -17.85 -2.73
C ALA A 111 -19.57 -16.70 -2.17
N TYR A 112 -19.05 -16.87 -0.95
CA TYR A 112 -18.05 -15.96 -0.38
C TYR A 112 -16.66 -16.40 -0.86
N PRO A 113 -15.72 -15.45 -1.05
CA PRO A 113 -14.34 -15.80 -1.32
C PRO A 113 -13.80 -16.68 -0.19
N LYS A 114 -13.06 -17.72 -0.55
CA LYS A 114 -12.38 -18.61 0.36
C LYS A 114 -10.87 -18.51 0.17
N VAL A 115 -10.13 -18.85 1.21
CA VAL A 115 -8.68 -19.01 1.11
C VAL A 115 -8.35 -20.04 0.04
N GLY A 116 -7.39 -19.73 -0.84
CA GLY A 116 -7.00 -20.58 -1.95
C GLY A 116 -7.83 -20.41 -3.22
N ASP A 117 -8.93 -19.66 -3.19
CA ASP A 117 -9.64 -19.30 -4.42
C ASP A 117 -8.72 -18.50 -5.35
N ALA A 118 -8.87 -18.70 -6.66
CA ALA A 118 -8.16 -17.92 -7.67
C ALA A 118 -8.55 -16.44 -7.56
N ALA A 119 -7.56 -15.58 -7.26
CA ALA A 119 -7.82 -14.19 -6.96
C ALA A 119 -8.32 -13.41 -8.18
N ALA A 120 -7.95 -13.84 -9.39
CA ALA A 120 -8.41 -13.25 -10.65
C ALA A 120 -9.94 -13.32 -10.84
N ILE A 121 -10.65 -14.20 -10.13
CA ILE A 121 -12.12 -14.26 -10.13
C ILE A 121 -12.72 -13.07 -9.35
N TRP A 122 -12.02 -12.63 -8.31
CA TRP A 122 -12.53 -11.65 -7.33
C TRP A 122 -11.94 -10.25 -7.53
N TYR A 123 -10.73 -10.18 -8.08
CA TYR A 123 -9.97 -8.95 -8.30
C TYR A 123 -9.50 -8.90 -9.74
N ARG A 124 -9.49 -7.69 -10.31
CA ARG A 124 -9.02 -7.46 -11.68
C ARG A 124 -7.63 -6.86 -11.72
N SER A 125 -7.39 -5.85 -10.89
CA SER A 125 -6.12 -5.13 -10.86
C SER A 125 -5.89 -4.44 -9.52
N VAL A 126 -4.63 -4.12 -9.28
CA VAL A 126 -4.14 -3.30 -8.17
C VAL A 126 -3.39 -2.11 -8.76
N VAL A 127 -3.57 -0.92 -8.19
CA VAL A 127 -2.80 0.27 -8.50
C VAL A 127 -2.08 0.71 -7.23
N VAL A 128 -0.77 0.87 -7.33
CA VAL A 128 0.07 1.37 -6.22
C VAL A 128 0.60 2.74 -6.63
N CYS A 129 0.51 3.72 -5.73
CA CYS A 129 1.00 5.08 -5.99
C CYS A 129 2.03 5.55 -4.94
N GLU A 130 3.01 6.33 -5.39
CA GLU A 130 3.96 7.07 -4.53
C GLU A 130 3.33 8.32 -3.93
N VAL A 131 4.03 8.97 -3.00
CA VAL A 131 3.64 10.32 -2.56
C VAL A 131 3.90 11.34 -3.68
N ASN A 132 3.00 12.32 -3.78
CA ASN A 132 3.13 13.43 -4.72
C ASN A 132 4.20 14.43 -4.26
N GLU A 133 5.47 14.13 -4.53
CA GLU A 133 6.59 14.94 -4.07
C GLU A 133 7.54 15.36 -5.18
N LYS A 134 8.18 16.51 -4.95
CA LYS A 134 9.31 16.93 -5.78
C LYS A 134 10.52 16.12 -5.34
N LEU A 135 10.88 15.15 -6.17
CA LEU A 135 12.01 14.27 -5.96
C LEU A 135 13.16 14.61 -6.90
N ASP A 136 14.38 14.30 -6.46
CA ASP A 136 15.60 14.51 -7.26
C ASP A 136 15.71 13.48 -8.40
N VAL A 137 16.59 13.71 -9.37
CA VAL A 137 16.78 12.84 -10.55
C VAL A 137 17.18 11.40 -10.16
N ASP A 138 17.90 11.24 -9.06
CA ASP A 138 18.39 9.95 -8.54
C ASP A 138 17.41 9.26 -7.57
N SER A 139 16.17 9.75 -7.48
CA SER A 139 15.14 9.13 -6.65
C SER A 139 14.59 7.86 -7.27
N CYS A 140 13.93 7.05 -6.44
CA CYS A 140 13.25 5.83 -6.87
C CYS A 140 12.33 6.08 -8.07
N ASP A 141 12.29 5.20 -9.06
CA ASP A 141 11.25 5.14 -10.10
C ASP A 141 10.43 3.87 -9.86
N MET A 142 9.14 3.97 -9.52
CA MET A 142 8.34 2.76 -9.20
C MET A 142 8.35 1.69 -10.30
N GLY A 143 8.33 2.10 -11.57
CA GLY A 143 8.23 1.16 -12.69
C GLY A 143 9.50 0.35 -12.87
N ARG A 144 10.64 0.90 -12.47
CA ARG A 144 11.95 0.26 -12.63
C ARG A 144 12.50 -0.32 -11.32
N ASP A 145 12.28 0.38 -10.22
CA ASP A 145 13.02 0.18 -8.98
C ASP A 145 12.24 -0.60 -7.92
N LEU A 146 10.92 -0.76 -8.10
CA LEU A 146 10.07 -1.61 -7.27
C LEU A 146 9.80 -2.97 -7.91
N GLY A 147 9.63 -3.97 -7.05
CA GLY A 147 9.10 -5.28 -7.37
C GLY A 147 7.76 -5.52 -6.69
N PHE A 148 6.88 -6.24 -7.38
CA PHE A 148 5.52 -6.51 -6.95
C PHE A 148 5.25 -8.01 -6.91
N GLU A 149 4.55 -8.45 -5.86
CA GLU A 149 4.00 -9.79 -5.70
C GLU A 149 2.50 -9.67 -5.40
N ILE A 150 1.67 -10.43 -6.11
CA ILE A 150 0.21 -10.36 -6.02
C ILE A 150 -0.30 -11.78 -5.76
N GLY A 151 -0.96 -11.99 -4.62
CA GLY A 151 -1.47 -13.30 -4.18
C GLY A 151 -0.43 -14.42 -4.21
N GLY A 152 0.83 -14.10 -3.85
CA GLY A 152 1.96 -15.05 -3.84
C GLY A 152 2.69 -15.21 -5.19
N VAL A 153 2.28 -14.50 -6.25
CA VAL A 153 2.88 -14.59 -7.58
C VAL A 153 3.63 -13.30 -7.92
N ASN A 154 4.86 -13.41 -8.41
CA ASN A 154 5.62 -12.24 -8.87
C ASN A 154 4.93 -11.59 -10.07
N ALA A 155 4.50 -10.34 -9.91
CA ALA A 155 3.75 -9.56 -10.89
C ALA A 155 4.55 -8.36 -11.42
N THR A 156 5.87 -8.31 -11.15
CA THR A 156 6.69 -7.14 -11.48
C THR A 156 6.73 -6.87 -12.99
N GLU A 157 6.83 -7.91 -13.82
CA GLU A 157 6.95 -7.75 -15.28
C GLU A 157 5.64 -7.35 -15.94
N SER A 158 4.51 -7.69 -15.32
CA SER A 158 3.18 -7.27 -15.77
C SER A 158 2.80 -5.86 -15.30
N ALA A 159 3.61 -5.24 -14.44
CA ALA A 159 3.33 -3.94 -13.87
C ALA A 159 3.59 -2.84 -14.91
N THR A 160 2.59 -1.99 -15.14
CA THR A 160 2.62 -0.92 -16.14
C THR A 160 2.43 0.44 -15.46
N VAL A 161 3.35 1.37 -15.72
CA VAL A 161 3.24 2.73 -15.19
C VAL A 161 2.07 3.47 -15.86
N ILE A 162 1.22 4.10 -15.06
CA ILE A 162 0.07 4.86 -15.56
C ILE A 162 0.54 6.23 -16.05
N ASN A 163 0.18 6.57 -17.28
CA ASN A 163 0.50 7.86 -17.90
C ASN A 163 -0.80 8.61 -18.22
N ALA A 164 -1.52 9.01 -17.19
CA ALA A 164 -2.80 9.72 -17.31
C ALA A 164 -2.87 10.91 -16.35
N ALA A 165 -3.72 11.89 -16.68
CA ALA A 165 -4.00 13.01 -15.78
C ALA A 165 -4.43 12.50 -14.39
N GLY A 166 -3.97 13.16 -13.33
CA GLY A 166 -4.19 12.73 -11.95
C GLY A 166 -3.23 11.66 -11.43
N THR A 167 -2.46 10.98 -12.30
CA THR A 167 -1.37 10.05 -11.92
C THR A 167 0.02 10.62 -12.13
N LEU A 168 0.09 11.88 -12.57
CA LEU A 168 1.31 12.62 -12.80
C LEU A 168 1.46 13.75 -11.77
N TYR A 169 2.68 13.95 -11.29
CA TYR A 169 3.03 15.12 -10.49
C TYR A 169 4.30 15.74 -11.06
N LEU A 170 4.22 17.00 -11.49
CA LEU A 170 5.33 17.71 -12.15
C LEU A 170 5.92 16.92 -13.35
N GLY A 171 5.06 16.24 -14.12
CA GLY A 171 5.45 15.43 -15.28
C GLY A 171 5.98 14.02 -14.95
N ARG A 172 6.19 13.71 -13.67
CA ARG A 172 6.60 12.39 -13.21
C ARG A 172 5.40 11.48 -13.01
N LYS A 173 5.53 10.22 -13.43
CA LYS A 173 4.50 9.18 -13.24
C LYS A 173 4.60 8.60 -11.84
N LEU A 174 3.48 8.61 -11.11
CA LEU A 174 3.46 8.25 -9.69
C LEU A 174 2.77 6.93 -9.38
N CYS A 175 2.03 6.37 -10.33
CA CYS A 175 1.21 5.19 -10.08
C CYS A 175 1.56 4.07 -11.06
N VAL A 176 1.52 2.84 -10.57
CA VAL A 176 1.73 1.61 -11.33
C VAL A 176 0.46 0.77 -11.26
N HIS A 177 -0.06 0.39 -12.41
CA HIS A 177 -1.15 -0.55 -12.58
C HIS A 177 -0.59 -1.97 -12.70
N ILE A 178 -1.13 -2.90 -11.93
CA ILE A 178 -0.68 -4.28 -11.83
C ILE A 178 -1.90 -5.17 -12.04
N PRO A 179 -2.00 -5.88 -13.19
CA PRO A 179 -3.07 -6.86 -13.38
C PRO A 179 -2.91 -8.02 -12.39
N VAL A 180 -4.01 -8.56 -11.90
CA VAL A 180 -3.99 -9.73 -10.99
C VAL A 180 -3.62 -10.98 -11.80
N PRO A 181 -2.49 -11.65 -11.49
CA PRO A 181 -2.07 -12.86 -12.21
C PRO A 181 -3.09 -13.99 -12.06
N VAL A 182 -3.23 -14.82 -13.10
CA VAL A 182 -4.19 -15.95 -13.09
C VAL A 182 -3.89 -17.00 -12.02
N ASP A 183 -2.62 -17.19 -11.68
CA ASP A 183 -2.15 -18.17 -10.69
C ASP A 183 -2.15 -17.61 -9.25
N SER A 184 -2.55 -16.35 -9.07
CA SER A 184 -2.61 -15.73 -7.74
C SER A 184 -3.81 -16.23 -6.95
N VAL A 185 -3.63 -16.38 -5.63
CA VAL A 185 -4.66 -16.94 -4.74
C VAL A 185 -5.01 -15.99 -3.59
N LEU A 186 -6.24 -16.11 -3.10
CA LEU A 186 -6.68 -15.40 -1.89
C LEU A 186 -6.09 -16.03 -0.63
N THR A 187 -5.86 -15.19 0.38
CA THR A 187 -5.21 -15.58 1.64
C THR A 187 -5.77 -14.79 2.82
N THR A 188 -5.21 -15.00 4.01
CA THR A 188 -5.52 -14.29 5.26
C THR A 188 -4.26 -13.68 5.88
N PRO A 189 -4.41 -12.69 6.79
CA PRO A 189 -3.29 -12.15 7.56
C PRO A 189 -2.50 -13.22 8.33
N ALA A 190 -3.19 -14.19 8.93
CA ALA A 190 -2.56 -15.25 9.70
C ALA A 190 -1.56 -16.05 8.85
N LEU A 191 -1.96 -16.45 7.64
CA LEU A 191 -1.11 -17.21 6.72
C LEU A 191 0.07 -16.38 6.19
N ILE A 192 -0.15 -15.09 5.95
CA ILE A 192 0.93 -14.18 5.53
C ILE A 192 1.97 -14.05 6.64
N LYS A 193 1.53 -13.85 7.89
CA LYS A 193 2.44 -13.75 9.05
C LYS A 193 3.20 -15.05 9.29
N GLU A 194 2.56 -16.20 9.17
CA GLU A 194 3.22 -17.51 9.31
C GLU A 194 4.37 -17.67 8.30
N ARG A 195 4.11 -17.32 7.03
CA ARG A 195 5.12 -17.36 5.96
C ARG A 195 6.28 -16.38 6.20
N SER A 196 5.96 -15.18 6.67
CA SER A 196 6.96 -14.12 6.92
C SER A 196 7.80 -14.39 8.16
N ASN A 197 7.23 -15.00 9.20
CA ASN A 197 7.97 -15.47 10.38
C ASN A 197 8.96 -16.59 10.03
N ALA A 198 8.61 -17.45 9.06
CA ALA A 198 9.52 -18.49 8.57
C ALA A 198 10.74 -17.92 7.82
N THR A 199 10.63 -16.71 7.26
CA THR A 199 11.71 -16.07 6.47
C THR A 199 12.50 -14.99 7.21
N LEU A 200 11.99 -14.37 8.28
CA LEU A 200 12.72 -13.34 9.04
C LEU A 200 12.34 -13.28 10.54
N SER A 201 13.35 -13.33 11.41
CA SER A 201 13.23 -13.18 12.88
C SER A 201 12.97 -11.75 13.38
N LYS A 202 12.32 -10.87 12.60
CA LYS A 202 12.10 -9.47 13.02
C LYS A 202 10.64 -9.21 13.35
N THR A 203 10.40 -9.05 14.65
CA THR A 203 9.12 -8.70 15.27
C THR A 203 8.59 -7.38 14.72
N VAL A 204 7.56 -7.45 13.89
CA VAL A 204 6.73 -6.29 13.56
C VAL A 204 5.55 -6.28 14.53
N VAL A 205 5.48 -5.27 15.40
CA VAL A 205 4.38 -5.09 16.34
C VAL A 205 3.29 -4.29 15.64
N PHE A 206 2.18 -4.96 15.31
CA PHE A 206 0.95 -4.27 14.91
C PHE A 206 0.09 -4.01 16.16
N PRO A 207 -0.70 -2.92 16.17
CA PRO A 207 -1.71 -2.74 17.21
C PRO A 207 -2.60 -3.99 17.27
N ASN A 208 -3.02 -4.37 18.48
CA ASN A 208 -3.81 -5.57 18.75
C ASN A 208 -5.04 -5.58 17.83
N LYS A 209 -5.05 -6.44 16.80
CA LYS A 209 -6.17 -6.61 15.89
C LYS A 209 -7.00 -7.79 16.35
N ASP A 210 -8.32 -7.65 16.26
CA ASP A 210 -9.27 -8.66 16.73
C ASP A 210 -9.20 -9.94 15.88
N GLU A 211 -9.66 -11.06 16.44
CA GLU A 211 -9.68 -12.39 15.78
C GLU A 211 -10.42 -12.37 14.43
N GLU A 212 -11.40 -11.48 14.26
CA GLU A 212 -12.12 -11.27 13.01
C GLU A 212 -11.20 -10.76 11.88
N TRP A 213 -10.23 -9.89 12.21
CA TRP A 213 -9.26 -9.39 11.24
C TRP A 213 -8.31 -10.50 10.76
N GLU A 214 -7.82 -11.34 11.67
CA GLU A 214 -6.87 -12.42 11.33
C GLU A 214 -7.47 -13.46 10.37
N ASN A 215 -8.80 -13.59 10.37
CA ASN A 215 -9.57 -14.48 9.49
C ASN A 215 -10.11 -13.77 8.24
N GLN A 216 -9.86 -12.48 8.08
CA GLN A 216 -10.33 -11.73 6.91
C GLN A 216 -9.65 -12.26 5.64
N ILE A 217 -10.45 -12.57 4.63
CA ILE A 217 -9.98 -13.09 3.35
C ILE A 217 -9.76 -11.91 2.40
N GLY A 218 -8.62 -11.92 1.72
CA GLY A 218 -8.27 -10.88 0.77
C GLY A 218 -7.11 -11.24 -0.15
N LEU A 219 -6.75 -10.26 -0.96
CA LEU A 219 -5.62 -10.35 -1.88
C LEU A 219 -4.35 -9.82 -1.20
N GLN A 220 -3.30 -10.65 -1.15
CA GLN A 220 -1.98 -10.22 -0.69
C GLN A 220 -1.32 -9.33 -1.75
N VAL A 221 -0.72 -8.23 -1.32
CA VAL A 221 0.15 -7.39 -2.15
C VAL A 221 1.50 -7.21 -1.46
N GLY A 222 2.55 -7.78 -2.04
CA GLY A 222 3.94 -7.62 -1.62
C GLY A 222 4.66 -6.57 -2.46
N ILE A 223 5.39 -5.66 -1.82
CA ILE A 223 6.17 -4.61 -2.46
C ILE A 223 7.59 -4.63 -1.91
N ARG A 224 8.60 -4.64 -2.78
CA ARG A 224 10.01 -4.59 -2.37
C ARG A 224 10.83 -3.66 -3.26
N VAL A 225 11.86 -3.03 -2.70
CA VAL A 225 12.80 -2.24 -3.50
C VAL A 225 13.83 -3.17 -4.12
N ARG A 226 13.95 -3.15 -5.45
CA ARG A 226 14.85 -4.03 -6.22
C ARG A 226 16.15 -3.35 -6.60
N ASN A 227 16.15 -2.03 -6.81
CA ASN A 227 17.33 -1.31 -7.26
C ASN A 227 18.36 -1.18 -6.12
N PRO A 228 19.56 -1.78 -6.23
CA PRO A 228 20.56 -1.74 -5.17
C PRO A 228 21.17 -0.35 -4.95
N LYS A 229 20.92 0.62 -5.83
CA LYS A 229 21.36 2.01 -5.67
C LYS A 229 20.50 2.78 -4.66
N ILE A 230 19.30 2.30 -4.36
CA ILE A 230 18.38 2.95 -3.41
C ILE A 230 18.74 2.50 -1.99
N VAL A 231 19.74 3.18 -1.42
CA VAL A 231 20.29 2.86 -0.08
C VAL A 231 20.14 4.01 0.91
N GLN A 232 19.78 5.19 0.43
CA GLN A 232 19.61 6.40 1.24
C GLN A 232 18.14 6.79 1.34
N ARG A 233 17.78 7.45 2.44
CA ARG A 233 16.42 7.95 2.67
C ARG A 233 15.96 8.93 1.58
N THR A 234 16.84 9.78 1.09
CA THR A 234 16.53 10.77 0.03
C THR A 234 16.20 10.12 -1.31
N GLN A 235 16.60 8.85 -1.49
CA GLN A 235 16.33 8.05 -2.68
C GLN A 235 15.19 7.05 -2.48
N ALA A 236 14.67 6.93 -1.25
CA ALA A 236 13.74 5.87 -0.86
C ALA A 236 12.49 5.88 -1.75
N CYS A 237 12.02 4.68 -2.10
CA CYS A 237 10.73 4.51 -2.73
C CYS A 237 9.63 4.79 -1.71
N SER A 238 8.47 5.27 -2.16
CA SER A 238 7.33 5.52 -1.28
C SER A 238 6.07 4.82 -1.78
N VAL A 239 5.23 4.38 -0.85
CA VAL A 239 3.89 3.85 -1.12
C VAL A 239 2.90 4.62 -0.26
N SER A 240 2.08 5.42 -0.92
CA SER A 240 1.10 6.31 -0.29
C SER A 240 -0.33 5.79 -0.42
N HIS A 241 -0.64 5.14 -1.55
CA HIS A 241 -1.97 4.61 -1.82
C HIS A 241 -1.88 3.25 -2.47
N ILE A 242 -2.83 2.39 -2.12
CA ILE A 242 -3.12 1.16 -2.85
C ILE A 242 -4.62 1.17 -3.15
N VAL A 243 -4.90 1.13 -4.44
CA VAL A 243 -6.25 1.07 -5.01
C VAL A 243 -6.41 -0.30 -5.64
N TRP A 244 -7.58 -0.91 -5.55
CA TRP A 244 -7.84 -2.17 -6.24
C TRP A 244 -9.22 -2.18 -6.88
N GLN A 245 -9.31 -2.95 -7.95
CA GLN A 245 -10.53 -3.18 -8.67
C GLN A 245 -11.06 -4.57 -8.32
N GLN A 246 -12.23 -4.62 -7.71
CA GLN A 246 -12.96 -5.87 -7.47
C GLN A 246 -13.82 -6.21 -8.68
N GLN A 247 -13.95 -7.50 -8.99
CA GLN A 247 -14.94 -7.95 -9.94
C GLN A 247 -16.32 -7.91 -9.28
N THR A 248 -17.25 -7.20 -9.90
CA THR A 248 -18.66 -7.28 -9.57
C THR A 248 -19.36 -7.99 -10.70
N ASP A 249 -19.90 -9.17 -10.40
CA ASP A 249 -20.92 -9.81 -11.24
C ASP A 249 -22.07 -8.85 -11.60
#